data_AF-A0A067BKJ9-F1
#
_entry.id   AF-A0A067BKJ9-F1
#
_cell.length_a   1.000
_cell.length_b   1.000
_cell.length_c   1.000
_cell.angle_alpha   90.00
_cell.angle_beta   90.00
_cell.angle_gamma   90.00
#
_symmetry.space_group_name_H-M   'P 1'
#
loop_
_entity.id
_entity.type
_entity.pdbx_description
1 polymer ?
#
loop_
_entity_poly.entity_id
_entity_poly.type
_entity_poly.pdbx_seq_one_letter_code
_entity_poly.pdbx_strand_id
1 'polypeptide(L)'
;MNRARSACSVVATAAVVVTLITCVAIAKSQDIYVGGLAWPFLSDMGRDPPAYYVFVVGLCITAASLLFVWFFNYCYQSSAMAASASGCHKCLRAFVAVCGMLSAFALPILSICDTARFPSVHNASAYAFFCLEALAVLCNTVLTYRIYQQRNEDERYTMDGLDRQAVARVRRRAWVAQRTVAALFLAAFIVYLPVGLALSCEFEHLTIAKCLDLKLGADYCTSTMMLNSTSTKLWDYSTPECTSIHQMRAGAQLGCILTLVGYSLTFLFNYQDMKKYVEDDRSAYAVAGP
;
A
#
# COMPACT_ATOMS: atom_id res chain seq x y z
N MET A 1 14.23 5.16 18.08
CA MET A 1 13.98 5.20 16.62
C MET A 1 13.55 3.84 16.06
N ASN A 2 14.29 2.76 16.29
CA ASN A 2 14.08 1.48 15.61
C ASN A 2 12.76 0.76 16.00
N ARG A 3 12.47 0.69 17.31
CA ARG A 3 11.17 0.20 17.82
C ARG A 3 9.98 0.98 17.27
N ALA A 4 10.11 2.30 17.12
CA ALA A 4 9.08 3.15 16.56
C ALA A 4 8.85 2.86 15.07
N ARG A 5 9.91 2.70 14.29
CA ARG A 5 9.83 2.33 12.86
C ARG A 5 9.15 0.98 12.63
N SER A 6 9.53 -0.03 13.43
CA SER A 6 8.90 -1.34 13.37
C SER A 6 7.44 -1.28 13.79
N ALA A 7 7.12 -0.58 14.89
CA ALA A 7 5.75 -0.39 15.33
C ALA A 7 4.90 0.31 14.26
N CYS A 8 5.38 1.40 13.65
CA CYS A 8 4.64 2.08 12.57
C CYS A 8 4.37 1.18 11.37
N SER A 9 5.33 0.32 10.98
CA SER A 9 5.14 -0.61 9.86
C SER A 9 4.09 -1.68 10.19
N VAL A 10 4.12 -2.22 11.41
CA VAL A 10 3.13 -3.18 11.90
C VAL A 10 1.75 -2.53 12.01
N VAL A 11 1.65 -1.32 12.56
CA VAL A 11 0.38 -0.58 12.71
C VAL A 11 -0.20 -0.25 11.33
N ALA A 12 0.61 0.25 10.39
CA ALA A 12 0.15 0.50 9.01
C ALA A 12 -0.42 -0.78 8.37
N THR A 13 0.31 -1.89 8.46
CA THR A 13 -0.13 -3.19 7.93
C THR A 13 -1.42 -3.66 8.59
N ALA A 14 -1.46 -3.69 9.92
CA ALA A 14 -2.61 -4.17 10.66
C ALA A 14 -3.84 -3.30 10.40
N ALA A 15 -3.68 -1.97 10.38
CA ALA A 15 -4.76 -1.04 10.11
C ALA A 15 -5.36 -1.29 8.72
N VAL A 16 -4.55 -1.37 7.66
CA VAL A 16 -5.05 -1.69 6.31
C VAL A 16 -5.75 -3.04 6.30
N VAL A 17 -5.11 -4.10 6.76
CA VAL A 17 -5.66 -5.47 6.67
C VAL A 17 -6.98 -5.59 7.44
N VAL A 18 -7.06 -5.06 8.66
CA VAL A 18 -8.29 -5.04 9.46
C VAL A 18 -9.38 -4.23 8.75
N THR A 19 -9.02 -3.08 8.16
CA THR A 19 -9.96 -2.25 7.40
C THR A 19 -10.52 -3.00 6.19
N LEU A 20 -9.66 -3.63 5.39
CA LEU A 20 -10.06 -4.44 4.23
C LEU A 20 -11.04 -5.54 4.62
N ILE A 21 -10.66 -6.35 5.61
CA ILE A 21 -11.47 -7.50 6.05
C ILE A 21 -12.80 -7.01 6.60
N THR A 22 -12.80 -5.94 7.40
CA THR A 22 -14.01 -5.42 8.02
C THR A 22 -14.95 -4.80 6.99
N CYS A 23 -14.45 -4.00 6.04
CA CYS A 23 -15.27 -3.46 4.95
C CYS A 23 -15.87 -4.56 4.07
N VAL A 24 -15.09 -5.60 3.72
CA VAL A 24 -15.59 -6.77 2.99
C VAL A 24 -16.68 -7.49 3.79
N ALA A 25 -16.44 -7.73 5.08
CA ALA A 25 -17.40 -8.42 5.95
C ALA A 25 -18.71 -7.65 6.07
N ILE A 26 -18.66 -6.32 6.28
CA ILE A 26 -19.84 -5.46 6.33
C ILE A 26 -20.59 -5.51 4.99
N ALA A 27 -19.89 -5.25 3.88
CA ALA A 27 -20.50 -5.22 2.55
C ALA A 27 -21.20 -6.54 2.20
N LYS A 28 -20.61 -7.68 2.55
CA LYS A 28 -21.22 -9.00 2.34
C LYS A 28 -22.36 -9.29 3.30
N SER A 29 -22.26 -8.89 4.57
CA SER A 29 -23.30 -9.16 5.58
C SER A 29 -24.57 -8.32 5.40
N GLN A 30 -24.45 -7.17 4.73
CA GLN A 30 -25.55 -6.21 4.53
C GLN A 30 -26.00 -6.12 3.06
N ASP A 31 -25.52 -7.04 2.21
CA ASP A 31 -25.81 -7.06 0.76
C ASP A 31 -25.60 -5.70 0.08
N ILE A 32 -24.53 -4.99 0.47
CA ILE A 32 -24.21 -3.66 -0.08
C ILE A 32 -23.81 -3.81 -1.54
N TYR A 33 -24.45 -3.04 -2.41
CA TYR A 33 -24.15 -3.06 -3.82
C TYR A 33 -22.80 -2.40 -4.14
N VAL A 34 -21.87 -3.19 -4.65
CA VAL A 34 -20.47 -2.81 -4.90
C VAL A 34 -20.11 -2.92 -6.38
N GLY A 35 -21.06 -2.57 -7.25
CA GLY A 35 -20.83 -2.42 -8.69
C GLY A 35 -20.88 -3.70 -9.52
N GLY A 36 -21.43 -4.79 -8.97
CA GLY A 36 -21.72 -6.02 -9.72
C GLY A 36 -20.53 -6.89 -10.08
N LEU A 37 -19.33 -6.60 -9.57
CA LEU A 37 -18.13 -7.40 -9.75
C LEU A 37 -18.05 -8.56 -8.75
N ALA A 38 -17.42 -9.67 -9.14
CA ALA A 38 -17.14 -10.78 -8.24
C ALA A 38 -16.16 -10.36 -7.13
N TRP A 39 -15.13 -9.59 -7.51
CA TRP A 39 -14.29 -8.85 -6.58
C TRP A 39 -14.36 -7.36 -6.90
N PRO A 40 -15.00 -6.54 -6.05
CA PRO A 40 -15.22 -5.13 -6.32
C PRO A 40 -13.99 -4.28 -6.04
N PHE A 41 -14.01 -3.03 -6.53
CA PHE A 41 -13.07 -2.02 -6.06
C PHE A 41 -13.26 -1.81 -4.57
N LEU A 42 -12.15 -1.74 -3.84
CA LEU A 42 -12.20 -1.59 -2.39
C LEU A 42 -12.90 -0.31 -1.95
N SER A 43 -12.71 0.75 -2.71
CA SER A 43 -13.31 2.06 -2.45
C SER A 43 -14.84 2.01 -2.39
N ASP A 44 -15.48 1.16 -3.19
CA ASP A 44 -16.94 1.00 -3.16
C ASP A 44 -17.40 0.22 -1.92
N MET A 45 -16.55 -0.65 -1.36
CA MET A 45 -16.84 -1.34 -0.10
C MET A 45 -16.79 -0.39 1.11
N GLY A 46 -16.09 0.74 0.98
CA GLY A 46 -16.01 1.79 2.00
C GLY A 46 -16.97 2.96 1.77
N ARG A 47 -17.96 2.84 0.87
CA ARG A 47 -18.85 3.95 0.53
C ARG A 47 -19.99 4.15 1.53
N ASP A 48 -20.67 3.07 1.91
CA ASP A 48 -21.88 3.12 2.72
C ASP A 48 -21.59 2.92 4.23
N PRO A 49 -22.30 3.62 5.13
CA PRO A 49 -22.24 3.33 6.56
C PRO A 49 -22.76 1.91 6.89
N PRO A 50 -22.15 1.21 7.87
CA PRO A 50 -21.06 1.66 8.74
C PRO A 50 -19.65 1.48 8.15
N ALA A 51 -19.50 0.78 7.01
CA ALA A 51 -18.19 0.51 6.40
C ALA A 51 -17.43 1.78 6.03
N TYR A 52 -18.13 2.86 5.69
CA TYR A 52 -17.56 4.19 5.48
C TYR A 52 -16.70 4.67 6.65
N TYR A 53 -17.20 4.55 7.88
CA TYR A 53 -16.44 5.01 9.05
C TYR A 53 -15.21 4.15 9.31
N VAL A 54 -15.33 2.84 9.09
CA VAL A 54 -14.20 1.90 9.19
C VAL A 54 -13.13 2.25 8.15
N PHE A 55 -13.55 2.50 6.91
CA PHE A 55 -12.65 2.84 5.81
C PHE A 55 -11.89 4.14 6.08
N VAL A 56 -12.58 5.20 6.49
CA VAL A 56 -11.97 6.49 6.83
C VAL A 56 -10.99 6.37 7.99
N VAL A 57 -11.42 5.79 9.12
CA VAL A 57 -10.55 5.67 10.30
C VAL A 57 -9.33 4.80 9.99
N GLY A 58 -9.55 3.68 9.32
CA GLY A 58 -8.50 2.74 8.92
C GLY A 58 -7.44 3.37 8.02
N LEU A 59 -7.87 4.09 6.97
CA LEU A 59 -6.95 4.76 6.04
C LEU A 59 -6.27 5.97 6.66
N CYS A 60 -6.91 6.70 7.59
CA CYS A 60 -6.25 7.75 8.37
C CYS A 60 -5.14 7.21 9.28
N ILE A 61 -5.39 6.11 10.00
CA ILE A 61 -4.37 5.45 10.83
C ILE A 61 -3.21 4.95 9.97
N THR A 62 -3.54 4.34 8.83
CA THR A 62 -2.56 3.89 7.84
C THR A 62 -1.70 5.04 7.35
N ALA A 63 -2.33 6.15 6.95
CA ALA A 63 -1.64 7.34 6.44
C ALA A 63 -0.65 7.90 7.45
N ALA A 64 -1.10 8.12 8.70
CA ALA A 64 -0.24 8.60 9.77
C ALA A 64 0.94 7.66 10.00
N SER A 65 0.69 6.35 10.00
CA SER A 65 1.74 5.34 10.18
C SER A 65 2.73 5.32 9.02
N LEU A 66 2.26 5.43 7.77
CA LEU A 66 3.11 5.47 6.58
C LEU A 66 3.99 6.71 6.52
N LEU A 67 3.50 7.88 6.96
CA LEU A 67 4.33 9.08 7.11
C LEU A 67 5.57 8.80 7.97
N PHE A 68 5.37 8.14 9.11
CA PHE A 68 6.47 7.76 9.99
C PHE A 68 7.36 6.67 9.39
N VAL A 69 6.79 5.68 8.69
CA VAL A 69 7.58 4.64 8.00
C VAL A 69 8.55 5.27 7.01
N TRP A 70 8.06 6.17 6.15
CA TRP A 70 8.88 6.86 5.14
C TRP A 70 9.90 7.80 5.76
N PHE A 71 9.52 8.54 6.80
CA PHE A 71 10.45 9.39 7.56
C PHE A 71 11.58 8.57 8.18
N PHE A 72 11.26 7.49 8.90
CA PHE A 72 12.29 6.66 9.51
C PHE A 72 13.15 5.91 8.49
N ASN A 73 12.57 5.56 7.33
CA ASN A 73 13.34 5.00 6.23
C ASN A 73 14.36 6.01 5.69
N TYR A 74 13.98 7.28 5.54
CA TYR A 74 14.91 8.36 5.20
C TYR A 74 16.05 8.51 6.22
N CYS A 75 15.72 8.50 7.52
CA CYS A 75 16.73 8.55 8.59
C CYS A 75 17.69 7.36 8.50
N TYR A 76 17.17 6.15 8.30
CA TYR A 76 17.96 4.93 8.13
C TYR A 76 18.91 5.03 6.94
N GLN A 77 18.40 5.39 5.76
CA GLN A 77 19.23 5.56 4.56
C GLN A 77 20.25 6.70 4.73
N SER A 78 19.90 7.73 5.51
CA SER A 78 20.79 8.84 5.87
C SER A 78 22.01 8.36 6.63
N SER A 79 21.80 7.55 7.69
CA SER A 79 22.87 6.95 8.48
C SER A 79 23.63 5.87 7.71
N ALA A 80 22.94 4.97 7.02
CA ALA A 80 23.55 3.83 6.32
C ALA A 80 24.49 4.26 5.18
N MET A 81 24.22 5.40 4.55
CA MET A 81 25.02 5.91 3.44
C MET A 81 25.88 7.11 3.81
N ALA A 82 26.02 7.46 5.10
CA ALA A 82 26.69 8.68 5.54
C ALA A 82 28.12 8.81 4.97
N ALA A 83 28.89 7.72 4.98
CA ALA A 83 30.27 7.69 4.48
C ALA A 83 30.39 7.64 2.94
N SER A 84 29.33 7.29 2.21
CA SER A 84 29.36 7.09 0.75
C SER A 84 28.33 7.96 0.00
N ALA A 85 27.85 9.03 0.64
CA ALA A 85 26.78 9.86 0.11
C ALA A 85 27.31 10.88 -0.91
N SER A 86 27.26 10.52 -2.19
CA SER A 86 27.32 11.51 -3.29
C SER A 86 26.09 12.43 -3.27
N GLY A 87 26.18 13.60 -3.91
CA GLY A 87 25.04 14.52 -4.04
C GLY A 87 23.79 13.87 -4.63
N CYS A 88 23.97 13.04 -5.67
CA CYS A 88 22.89 12.28 -6.29
C CYS A 88 22.18 11.33 -5.31
N HIS A 89 22.92 10.61 -4.44
CA HIS A 89 22.32 9.74 -3.43
C HIS A 89 21.51 10.53 -2.39
N LYS A 90 21.98 11.72 -1.99
CA LYS A 90 21.24 12.58 -1.06
C LYS A 90 19.89 13.01 -1.66
N CYS A 91 19.90 13.44 -2.93
CA CYS A 91 18.67 13.80 -3.66
C CYS A 91 17.72 12.62 -3.81
N LEU A 92 18.22 11.42 -4.17
CA LEU A 92 17.38 10.24 -4.36
C LEU A 92 16.68 9.80 -3.06
N ARG A 93 17.37 9.85 -1.91
CA ARG A 93 16.76 9.55 -0.60
C ARG A 93 15.67 10.56 -0.25
N ALA A 94 15.93 11.85 -0.46
CA ALA A 94 14.96 12.90 -0.21
C ALA A 94 13.73 12.73 -1.13
N PHE A 95 13.95 12.42 -2.41
CA PHE A 95 12.88 12.14 -3.37
C PHE A 95 12.01 10.97 -2.90
N VAL A 96 12.60 9.85 -2.49
CA VAL A 96 11.86 8.69 -1.96
C VAL A 96 11.02 9.08 -0.75
N ALA A 97 11.61 9.82 0.20
CA ALA A 97 10.91 10.27 1.40
C ALA A 97 9.73 11.19 1.06
N VAL A 98 9.95 12.17 0.18
CA VAL A 98 8.92 13.12 -0.25
C VAL A 98 7.80 12.39 -0.99
N CYS A 99 8.10 11.52 -1.96
CA CYS A 99 7.08 10.76 -2.68
C CYS A 99 6.25 9.88 -1.73
N GLY A 100 6.89 9.11 -0.86
CA GLY A 100 6.18 8.24 0.09
C GLY A 100 5.42 8.99 1.18
N MET A 101 5.89 10.16 1.60
CA MET A 101 5.15 10.98 2.56
C MET A 101 3.97 11.69 1.89
N LEU A 102 4.15 12.23 0.68
CA LEU A 102 3.08 12.87 -0.08
C LEU A 102 1.99 11.88 -0.50
N SER A 103 2.35 10.64 -0.87
CA SER A 103 1.39 9.59 -1.16
C SER A 103 0.48 9.34 0.05
N ALA A 104 1.03 9.31 1.27
CA ALA A 104 0.27 9.02 2.49
C ALA A 104 -0.89 10.01 2.72
N PHE A 105 -0.75 11.29 2.33
CA PHE A 105 -1.83 12.28 2.43
C PHE A 105 -2.99 12.03 1.47
N ALA A 106 -2.79 11.24 0.41
CA ALA A 106 -3.88 10.87 -0.49
C ALA A 106 -4.82 9.82 0.15
N LEU A 107 -4.35 9.00 1.09
CA LEU A 107 -5.20 7.99 1.73
C LEU A 107 -6.39 8.59 2.52
N PRO A 108 -6.23 9.63 3.36
CA PRO A 108 -7.37 10.28 4.00
C PRO A 108 -8.32 10.91 2.99
N ILE A 109 -7.78 11.60 1.98
CA ILE A 109 -8.58 12.29 0.96
C ILE A 109 -9.45 11.28 0.21
N LEU A 110 -8.88 10.19 -0.33
CA LEU A 110 -9.66 9.17 -1.02
C LEU A 110 -10.65 8.45 -0.09
N SER A 111 -10.35 8.33 1.21
CA SER A 111 -11.27 7.67 2.14
C SER A 111 -12.48 8.53 2.49
N ILE A 112 -12.29 9.83 2.67
CA ILE A 112 -13.33 10.80 3.06
C ILE A 112 -14.19 11.17 1.85
N CYS A 113 -13.54 11.39 0.69
CA CYS A 113 -14.21 11.64 -0.56
C CYS A 113 -14.64 10.29 -1.17
N ASP A 114 -15.81 9.76 -0.81
CA ASP A 114 -16.28 8.48 -1.35
C ASP A 114 -16.65 8.54 -2.84
N THR A 115 -16.80 7.34 -3.42
CA THR A 115 -17.03 7.13 -4.85
C THR A 115 -18.41 7.59 -5.36
N ALA A 116 -19.37 7.87 -4.47
CA ALA A 116 -20.70 8.37 -4.86
C ALA A 116 -20.82 9.89 -4.76
N ARG A 117 -20.25 10.52 -3.74
CA ARG A 117 -20.35 11.97 -3.52
C ARG A 117 -19.25 12.75 -4.25
N PHE A 118 -18.04 12.22 -4.29
CA PHE A 118 -16.86 12.94 -4.81
C PHE A 118 -15.98 12.06 -5.72
N PRO A 119 -16.54 11.40 -6.76
CA PRO A 119 -15.83 10.40 -7.54
C PRO A 119 -14.54 10.92 -8.19
N SER A 120 -14.53 12.14 -8.71
CA SER A 120 -13.35 12.72 -9.36
C SER A 120 -12.20 12.95 -8.37
N VAL A 121 -12.51 13.48 -7.18
CA VAL A 121 -11.51 13.72 -6.13
C VAL A 121 -11.01 12.40 -5.56
N HIS A 122 -11.92 11.44 -5.34
CA HIS A 122 -11.58 10.07 -4.94
C HIS A 122 -10.55 9.46 -5.89
N ASN A 123 -10.87 9.44 -7.19
CA ASN A 123 -10.05 8.80 -8.21
C ASN A 123 -8.70 9.52 -8.37
N ALA A 124 -8.70 10.85 -8.43
CA ALA A 124 -7.46 11.63 -8.51
C ALA A 124 -6.53 11.35 -7.31
N SER A 125 -7.11 11.25 -6.12
CA SER A 125 -6.37 10.94 -4.90
C SER A 125 -5.84 9.52 -4.90
N ALA A 126 -6.66 8.52 -5.29
CA ALA A 126 -6.20 7.15 -5.45
C ALA A 126 -5.05 7.04 -6.47
N TYR A 127 -5.14 7.73 -7.61
CA TYR A 127 -4.09 7.74 -8.62
C TYR A 127 -2.82 8.40 -8.10
N ALA A 128 -2.94 9.53 -7.40
CA ALA A 128 -1.80 10.18 -6.75
C ALA A 128 -1.11 9.25 -5.74
N PHE A 129 -1.87 8.56 -4.88
CA PHE A 129 -1.34 7.59 -3.94
C PHE A 129 -0.51 6.52 -4.65
N PHE A 130 -1.10 5.79 -5.60
CA PHE A 130 -0.44 4.66 -6.24
C PHE A 130 0.74 5.08 -7.13
N CYS A 131 0.65 6.21 -7.85
CA CYS A 131 1.75 6.71 -8.67
C CYS A 131 2.94 7.16 -7.83
N LEU A 132 2.70 7.91 -6.75
CA LEU A 132 3.76 8.36 -5.86
C LEU A 132 4.39 7.19 -5.09
N GLU A 133 3.59 6.22 -4.64
CA GLU A 133 4.09 4.98 -4.04
C GLU A 133 4.93 4.17 -5.04
N ALA A 134 4.53 4.08 -6.31
CA ALA A 134 5.30 3.37 -7.32
C ALA A 134 6.70 3.97 -7.51
N LEU A 135 6.79 5.30 -7.56
CA LEU A 135 8.06 6.01 -7.62
C LEU A 135 8.88 5.78 -6.34
N ALA A 136 8.26 5.91 -5.17
CA ALA A 136 8.93 5.73 -3.88
C ALA A 136 9.48 4.30 -3.73
N VAL A 137 8.66 3.27 -3.99
CA VAL A 137 9.02 1.85 -3.92
C VAL A 137 10.15 1.50 -4.90
N LEU A 138 10.06 1.95 -6.15
CA LEU A 138 11.09 1.67 -7.15
C LEU A 138 12.43 2.29 -6.74
N CYS A 139 12.45 3.58 -6.43
CA CYS A 139 13.67 4.29 -6.03
C CYS A 139 14.21 3.78 -4.68
N ASN A 140 13.35 3.44 -3.72
CA ASN A 140 13.75 2.86 -2.44
C ASN A 140 14.41 1.48 -2.61
N THR A 141 13.91 0.66 -3.54
CA THR A 141 14.49 -0.65 -3.84
C THR A 141 15.90 -0.50 -4.44
N VAL A 142 16.11 0.51 -5.29
CA VAL A 142 17.45 0.86 -5.82
C VAL A 142 18.37 1.34 -4.70
N LEU A 143 17.91 2.21 -3.81
CA LEU A 143 18.71 2.67 -2.65
C LEU A 143 19.09 1.50 -1.74
N THR A 144 18.15 0.60 -1.46
CA THR A 144 18.42 -0.57 -0.61
C THR A 144 19.40 -1.54 -1.28
N TYR A 145 19.33 -1.71 -2.60
CA TYR A 145 20.36 -2.44 -3.35
C TYR A 145 21.76 -1.84 -3.17
N ARG A 146 21.88 -0.51 -3.24
CA ARG A 146 23.16 0.19 -3.03
C ARG A 146 23.67 -0.01 -1.59
N ILE A 147 22.81 0.10 -0.58
CA ILE A 147 23.15 -0.17 0.83
C ILE A 147 23.58 -1.63 1.03
N TYR A 148 22.95 -2.57 0.32
CA TYR A 148 23.36 -3.97 0.30
C TYR A 148 24.76 -4.15 -0.34
N GLN A 149 25.05 -3.46 -1.44
CA GLN A 149 26.34 -3.56 -2.14
C GLN A 149 27.52 -2.88 -1.43
N GLN A 150 27.28 -2.05 -0.41
CA GLN A 150 28.35 -1.48 0.41
C GLN A 150 29.10 -2.59 1.15
N ARG A 151 30.24 -3.04 0.59
CA ARG A 151 31.24 -3.86 1.26
C ARG A 151 32.38 -2.97 1.72
N ASN A 152 32.69 -3.00 3.01
CA ASN A 152 34.03 -2.68 3.50
C ASN A 152 34.70 -4.03 3.78
N GLU A 153 35.63 -4.42 2.92
CA GLU A 153 36.27 -5.74 2.93
C GLU A 153 37.35 -5.88 4.01
N ASP A 154 37.83 -4.77 4.59
CA ASP A 154 39.02 -4.75 5.44
C ASP A 154 38.81 -5.15 6.91
N GLU A 155 37.57 -5.30 7.38
CA GLU A 155 37.28 -5.61 8.78
C GLU A 155 36.20 -6.69 8.94
N ARG A 156 36.47 -7.73 9.73
CA ARG A 156 35.53 -8.84 10.01
C ARG A 156 34.30 -8.40 10.81
N TYR A 157 34.44 -7.40 11.67
CA TYR A 157 33.37 -6.92 12.55
C TYR A 157 32.93 -5.50 12.20
N THR A 158 31.68 -5.14 12.49
CA THR A 158 31.21 -3.76 12.47
C THR A 158 31.76 -2.99 13.68
N MET A 159 31.67 -1.66 13.69
CA MET A 159 31.99 -0.84 14.87
C MET A 159 31.19 -1.25 16.12
N ASP A 160 30.02 -1.88 15.93
CA ASP A 160 29.17 -2.41 16.99
C ASP A 160 29.52 -3.86 17.40
N GLY A 161 30.62 -4.43 16.90
CA GLY A 161 31.10 -5.77 17.23
C GLY A 161 30.32 -6.93 16.59
N LEU A 162 29.56 -6.67 15.52
CA LEU A 162 28.76 -7.69 14.82
C LEU A 162 29.51 -8.26 13.61
N ASP A 163 29.35 -9.55 13.33
CA ASP A 163 29.97 -10.20 12.17
C ASP A 163 29.38 -9.66 10.85
N ARG A 164 30.24 -9.09 9.99
CA ARG A 164 29.83 -8.50 8.71
C ARG A 164 29.24 -9.53 7.74
N GLN A 165 29.57 -10.81 7.83
CA GLN A 165 28.97 -11.83 6.98
C GLN A 165 27.50 -12.06 7.35
N ALA A 166 27.18 -12.17 8.65
CA ALA A 166 25.81 -12.21 9.12
C ALA A 166 25.01 -10.95 8.69
N VAL A 167 25.61 -9.76 8.80
CA VAL A 167 25.00 -8.51 8.32
C VAL A 167 24.72 -8.53 6.82
N ALA A 168 25.67 -9.01 6.01
CA ALA A 168 25.50 -9.10 4.56
C ALA A 168 24.38 -10.09 4.17
N ARG A 169 24.26 -11.24 4.85
CA ARG A 169 23.17 -12.20 4.65
C ARG A 169 21.81 -11.57 4.95
N VAL A 170 21.71 -10.84 6.05
CA VAL A 170 20.50 -10.11 6.46
C VAL A 170 20.12 -9.06 5.42
N ARG A 171 21.06 -8.19 5.01
CA ARG A 171 20.82 -7.16 3.99
C ARG A 171 20.39 -7.77 2.65
N ARG A 172 21.00 -8.90 2.26
CA ARG A 172 20.62 -9.64 1.05
C ARG A 172 19.18 -10.13 1.12
N ARG A 173 18.78 -10.74 2.24
CA ARG A 173 17.39 -11.23 2.43
C ARG A 173 16.39 -10.07 2.36
N ALA A 174 16.66 -8.97 3.06
CA ALA A 174 15.82 -7.78 3.03
C ALA A 174 15.68 -7.20 1.61
N TRP A 175 16.80 -7.06 0.89
CA TRP A 175 16.79 -6.58 -0.50
C TRP A 175 16.04 -7.52 -1.43
N VAL A 176 16.24 -8.83 -1.32
CA VAL A 176 15.51 -9.82 -2.15
C VAL A 176 14.01 -9.74 -1.89
N ALA A 177 13.59 -9.68 -0.62
CA ALA A 177 12.18 -9.52 -0.26
C ALA A 177 11.59 -8.22 -0.84
N GLN A 178 12.29 -7.08 -0.65
CA GLN A 178 11.87 -5.80 -1.22
C GLN A 178 11.74 -5.85 -2.74
N ARG A 179 12.74 -6.38 -3.44
CA ARG A 179 12.74 -6.49 -4.89
C ARG A 179 11.59 -7.36 -5.38
N THR A 180 11.35 -8.50 -4.75
CA THR A 180 10.24 -9.40 -5.13
C THR A 180 8.90 -8.70 -4.96
N VAL A 181 8.66 -8.11 -3.79
CA VAL A 181 7.38 -7.44 -3.53
C VAL A 181 7.20 -6.19 -4.38
N ALA A 182 8.26 -5.40 -4.61
CA ALA A 182 8.25 -4.26 -5.51
C ALA A 182 7.91 -4.67 -6.96
N ALA A 183 8.48 -5.78 -7.46
CA ALA A 183 8.18 -6.26 -8.79
C ALA A 183 6.70 -6.68 -8.93
N LEU A 184 6.16 -7.39 -7.94
CA LEU A 184 4.74 -7.75 -7.91
C LEU A 184 3.84 -6.52 -7.83
N PHE A 185 4.20 -5.55 -6.99
CA PHE A 185 3.50 -4.26 -6.90
C PHE A 185 3.49 -3.53 -8.23
N LEU A 186 4.65 -3.39 -8.90
CA LEU A 186 4.75 -2.70 -10.18
C LEU A 186 3.94 -3.41 -11.28
N ALA A 187 3.93 -4.74 -11.29
CA ALA A 187 3.10 -5.51 -12.23
C ALA A 187 1.61 -5.22 -11.99
N ALA A 188 1.15 -5.29 -10.73
CA ALA A 188 -0.23 -4.96 -10.37
C ALA A 188 -0.56 -3.50 -10.70
N PHE A 189 0.34 -2.55 -10.44
CA PHE A 189 0.18 -1.13 -10.74
C PHE A 189 -0.01 -0.88 -12.23
N ILE A 190 0.82 -1.51 -13.08
CA ILE A 190 0.73 -1.40 -14.54
C ILE A 190 -0.63 -1.91 -15.03
N VAL A 191 -1.09 -3.04 -14.50
CA VAL A 191 -2.40 -3.61 -14.85
C VAL A 191 -3.54 -2.71 -14.36
N TYR A 192 -3.45 -2.17 -13.14
CA TYR A 192 -4.50 -1.38 -12.52
C TYR A 192 -4.69 -0.01 -13.18
N LEU A 193 -3.60 0.73 -13.39
CA LEU A 193 -3.63 2.12 -13.85
C LEU A 193 -3.31 2.26 -15.34
N PRO A 194 -2.06 2.17 -15.84
CA PRO A 194 -1.77 2.37 -17.26
C PRO A 194 -2.63 1.51 -18.20
N VAL A 195 -2.62 0.19 -18.00
CA VAL A 195 -3.36 -0.75 -18.87
C VAL A 195 -4.85 -0.67 -18.57
N GLY A 196 -5.22 -0.67 -17.29
CA GLY A 196 -6.60 -0.62 -16.85
C GLY A 196 -7.35 0.61 -17.37
N LEU A 197 -6.77 1.80 -17.25
CA LEU A 197 -7.38 3.04 -17.73
C LEU A 197 -7.41 3.12 -19.25
N ALA A 198 -6.39 2.59 -19.94
CA ALA A 198 -6.36 2.59 -21.41
C ALA A 198 -7.42 1.65 -22.02
N LEU A 199 -7.78 0.57 -21.32
CA LEU A 199 -8.74 -0.42 -21.79
C LEU A 199 -10.15 -0.22 -21.21
N SER A 200 -10.32 0.52 -20.12
CA SER A 200 -11.62 0.63 -19.48
C SER A 200 -12.59 1.44 -20.31
N CYS A 201 -13.80 0.89 -20.45
CA CYS A 201 -14.96 1.59 -20.96
C CYS A 201 -15.40 2.70 -20.00
N GLU A 202 -16.24 3.61 -20.50
CA GLU A 202 -16.90 4.59 -19.63
C GLU A 202 -17.69 3.87 -18.54
N PHE A 203 -17.54 4.34 -17.31
CA PHE A 203 -18.29 3.78 -16.19
C PHE A 203 -19.73 4.29 -16.26
N GLU A 204 -20.68 3.37 -16.23
CA GLU A 204 -22.09 3.69 -16.20
C GLU A 204 -22.59 3.76 -14.76
N HIS A 205 -23.62 4.58 -14.55
CA HIS A 205 -24.34 4.62 -13.29
C HIS A 205 -25.49 3.60 -13.29
N LEU A 206 -25.67 2.91 -12.17
CA LEU A 206 -26.81 2.02 -11.97
C LEU A 206 -28.11 2.84 -12.06
N THR A 207 -29.04 2.41 -12.90
CA THR A 207 -30.35 3.08 -13.02
C THR A 207 -31.19 2.88 -11.76
N ILE A 208 -32.11 3.81 -11.47
CA ILE A 208 -33.06 3.68 -10.36
C ILE A 208 -33.89 2.41 -10.54
N ALA A 209 -34.35 2.11 -11.76
CA ALA A 209 -35.11 0.90 -12.06
C ALA A 209 -34.32 -0.37 -11.73
N LYS A 210 -33.06 -0.47 -12.15
CA LYS A 210 -32.20 -1.64 -11.85
C LYS A 210 -31.86 -1.72 -10.36
N CYS A 211 -31.67 -0.58 -9.69
CA CYS A 211 -31.46 -0.53 -8.24
C CYS A 211 -32.67 -1.11 -7.46
N LEU A 212 -33.89 -0.77 -7.88
CA LEU A 212 -35.13 -1.30 -7.29
C LEU A 212 -35.33 -2.79 -7.62
N ASP A 213 -34.99 -3.23 -8.83
CA ASP A 213 -35.04 -4.64 -9.25
C ASP A 213 -34.07 -5.52 -8.43
N LEU A 214 -32.90 -4.98 -8.10
CA LEU A 214 -31.92 -5.58 -7.18
C LEU A 214 -32.37 -5.54 -5.70
N LYS A 215 -33.53 -4.96 -5.40
CA LYS A 215 -34.13 -4.87 -4.05
C LYS A 215 -33.23 -4.19 -3.01
N LEU A 216 -32.45 -3.19 -3.43
CA LEU A 216 -31.52 -2.47 -2.55
C LEU A 216 -32.19 -1.47 -1.58
N GLY A 217 -33.53 -1.36 -1.65
CA GLY A 217 -34.34 -0.47 -0.82
C GLY A 217 -34.87 0.73 -1.60
N ALA A 218 -36.16 1.00 -1.46
CA ALA A 218 -36.83 2.07 -2.22
C ALA A 218 -36.22 3.44 -1.90
N ASP A 219 -36.17 3.82 -0.62
CA ASP A 219 -35.61 5.10 -0.17
C ASP A 219 -34.11 5.21 -0.50
N TYR A 220 -33.39 4.09 -0.43
CA TYR A 220 -31.98 4.04 -0.80
C TYR A 220 -31.78 4.41 -2.27
N CYS A 221 -32.54 3.79 -3.18
CA CYS A 221 -32.45 4.03 -4.62
C CYS A 221 -32.99 5.39 -5.06
N THR A 222 -34.11 5.85 -4.48
CA THR A 222 -34.85 7.04 -4.95
C THR A 222 -34.52 8.31 -4.18
N SER A 223 -33.84 8.21 -3.03
CA SER A 223 -33.46 9.37 -2.22
C SER A 223 -31.97 9.37 -1.89
N THR A 224 -31.48 8.37 -1.15
CA THR A 224 -30.09 8.36 -0.64
C THR A 224 -29.05 8.38 -1.77
N MET A 225 -29.23 7.49 -2.74
CA MET A 225 -28.32 7.30 -3.87
C MET A 225 -28.82 7.95 -5.15
N MET A 226 -29.88 8.75 -5.12
CA MET A 226 -30.38 9.42 -6.32
C MET A 226 -29.32 10.41 -6.86
N LEU A 227 -28.97 10.27 -8.14
CA LEU A 227 -28.15 11.25 -8.86
C LEU A 227 -29.05 12.18 -9.68
N ASN A 228 -30.02 11.62 -10.40
CA ASN A 228 -31.04 12.33 -11.16
C ASN A 228 -32.33 11.47 -11.24
N SER A 229 -33.30 11.84 -12.07
CA SER A 229 -34.58 11.12 -12.20
C SER A 229 -34.48 9.68 -12.72
N THR A 230 -33.33 9.29 -13.28
CA THR A 230 -33.16 8.01 -13.99
C THR A 230 -32.02 7.18 -13.40
N SER A 231 -30.95 7.83 -12.92
CA SER A 231 -29.71 7.20 -12.46
C SER A 231 -29.46 7.43 -10.98
N THR A 232 -28.78 6.46 -10.38
CA THR A 232 -28.21 6.56 -9.03
C THR A 232 -26.75 7.02 -9.09
N LYS A 233 -26.14 7.33 -7.94
CA LYS A 233 -24.70 7.59 -7.78
C LYS A 233 -23.87 6.31 -7.78
N LEU A 234 -24.52 5.14 -7.74
CA LEU A 234 -23.85 3.86 -7.71
C LEU A 234 -23.25 3.56 -9.08
N TRP A 235 -21.99 3.13 -9.11
CA TRP A 235 -21.36 2.67 -10.34
C TRP A 235 -21.84 1.28 -10.70
N ASP A 236 -22.04 1.02 -11.98
CA ASP A 236 -22.34 -0.31 -12.53
C ASP A 236 -21.19 -0.76 -13.43
N TYR A 237 -20.45 -1.77 -12.96
CA TYR A 237 -19.35 -2.38 -13.71
C TYR A 237 -19.74 -3.70 -14.38
N SER A 238 -21.04 -4.05 -14.37
CA SER A 238 -21.55 -5.33 -14.86
C SER A 238 -21.95 -5.33 -16.33
N THR A 239 -21.64 -4.25 -17.07
CA THR A 239 -21.86 -4.20 -18.52
C THR A 239 -21.07 -5.32 -19.20
N PRO A 240 -21.74 -6.24 -19.95
CA PRO A 240 -21.12 -7.49 -20.41
C PRO A 240 -19.82 -7.32 -21.20
N GLU A 241 -19.72 -6.26 -21.99
CA GLU A 241 -18.58 -5.96 -22.85
C GLU A 241 -17.32 -5.56 -22.07
N CYS A 242 -17.48 -5.03 -20.85
CA CYS A 242 -16.41 -4.39 -20.08
C CYS A 242 -16.21 -4.97 -18.68
N THR A 243 -17.10 -5.86 -18.23
CA THR A 243 -17.06 -6.47 -16.89
C THR A 243 -15.72 -7.15 -16.61
N SER A 244 -15.15 -7.87 -17.59
CA SER A 244 -13.86 -8.55 -17.44
C SER A 244 -12.70 -7.57 -17.23
N ILE A 245 -12.73 -6.41 -17.89
CA ILE A 245 -11.73 -5.35 -17.76
C ILE A 245 -11.85 -4.70 -16.39
N HIS A 246 -13.06 -4.36 -15.94
CA HIS A 246 -13.28 -3.82 -14.60
C HIS A 246 -12.90 -4.82 -13.51
N GLN A 247 -13.19 -6.11 -13.69
CA GLN A 247 -12.80 -7.18 -12.78
C GLN A 247 -11.28 -7.33 -12.68
N MET A 248 -10.57 -7.26 -13.81
CA MET A 248 -9.11 -7.24 -13.85
C MET A 248 -8.55 -6.03 -13.10
N ARG A 249 -9.11 -4.83 -13.33
CA ARG A 249 -8.67 -3.61 -12.64
C ARG A 249 -8.90 -3.66 -11.14
N ALA A 250 -10.06 -4.13 -10.68
CA ALA A 250 -10.37 -4.28 -9.28
C ALA A 250 -9.44 -5.31 -8.60
N GLY A 251 -9.17 -6.44 -9.26
CA GLY A 251 -8.20 -7.42 -8.80
C GLY A 251 -6.77 -6.87 -8.72
N ALA A 252 -6.35 -6.10 -9.73
CA ALA A 252 -5.04 -5.45 -9.75
C ALA A 252 -4.92 -4.36 -8.66
N GLN A 253 -5.99 -3.60 -8.39
CA GLN A 253 -6.05 -2.66 -7.26
C GLN A 253 -5.79 -3.38 -5.93
N LEU A 254 -6.48 -4.51 -5.68
CA LEU A 254 -6.22 -5.33 -4.49
C LEU A 254 -4.77 -5.82 -4.47
N GLY A 255 -4.26 -6.28 -5.62
CA GLY A 255 -2.87 -6.70 -5.78
C GLY A 255 -1.88 -5.61 -5.37
N CYS A 256 -2.09 -4.37 -5.79
CA CYS A 256 -1.29 -3.21 -5.37
C CYS A 256 -1.32 -3.04 -3.84
N ILE A 257 -2.50 -3.13 -3.22
CA ILE A 257 -2.65 -2.93 -1.77
C ILE A 257 -1.92 -4.03 -0.99
N LEU A 258 -2.15 -5.30 -1.34
CA LEU A 258 -1.53 -6.44 -0.65
C LEU A 258 0.00 -6.44 -0.80
N THR A 259 0.50 -6.07 -1.98
CA THR A 259 1.95 -5.96 -2.21
C THR A 259 2.54 -4.74 -1.49
N LEU A 260 1.86 -3.60 -1.38
CA LEU A 260 2.32 -2.49 -0.54
C LEU A 260 2.35 -2.85 0.95
N VAL A 261 1.35 -3.61 1.44
CA VAL A 261 1.36 -4.17 2.79
C VAL A 261 2.61 -5.04 2.98
N GLY A 262 2.85 -5.98 2.08
CA GLY A 262 4.06 -6.81 2.09
C GLY A 262 5.34 -5.99 2.02
N TYR A 263 5.36 -4.91 1.24
CA TYR A 263 6.51 -4.03 1.09
C TYR A 263 6.79 -3.30 2.40
N SER A 264 5.76 -2.81 3.08
CA SER A 264 5.90 -2.14 4.38
C SER A 264 6.49 -3.09 5.44
N LEU A 265 6.12 -4.37 5.43
CA LEU A 265 6.69 -5.38 6.32
C LEU A 265 8.17 -5.63 6.04
N THR A 266 8.66 -5.38 4.82
CA THR A 266 10.09 -5.53 4.54
C THR A 266 10.96 -4.56 5.33
N PHE A 267 10.41 -3.42 5.77
CA PHE A 267 11.12 -2.50 6.63
C PHE A 267 11.47 -3.15 7.97
N LEU A 268 10.71 -4.14 8.46
CA LEU A 268 11.06 -4.88 9.69
C LEU A 268 12.39 -5.63 9.57
N PHE A 269 12.81 -5.96 8.35
CA PHE A 269 14.04 -6.70 8.07
C PHE A 269 15.29 -5.81 7.90
N ASN A 270 15.23 -4.52 8.23
CA ASN A 270 16.43 -3.69 8.21
C ASN A 270 17.34 -3.96 9.41
N TYR A 271 18.64 -3.95 9.14
CA TYR A 271 19.77 -4.36 10.00
C TYR A 271 19.65 -3.99 11.48
N GLN A 272 19.19 -2.78 11.82
CA GLN A 272 19.19 -2.33 13.22
C GLN A 272 18.09 -2.96 14.09
N ASP A 273 17.01 -3.46 13.50
CA ASP A 273 15.97 -4.21 14.22
C ASP A 273 16.29 -5.72 14.30
N MET A 274 17.23 -6.18 13.47
CA MET A 274 17.75 -7.55 13.51
C MET A 274 19.03 -7.71 14.33
N LYS A 275 19.46 -6.68 15.06
CA LYS A 275 20.60 -6.77 15.99
C LYS A 275 20.45 -7.96 16.95
N LYS A 276 19.24 -8.20 17.47
CA LYS A 276 18.92 -9.38 18.29
C LYS A 276 19.13 -10.71 17.55
N TYR A 277 18.69 -10.81 16.29
CA TYR A 277 18.90 -12.02 15.48
C TYR A 277 20.38 -12.29 15.18
N VAL A 278 21.17 -11.23 14.98
CA VAL A 278 22.63 -11.36 14.77
C VAL A 278 23.35 -11.69 16.09
N GLU A 279 22.89 -11.16 17.22
CA GLU A 279 23.36 -11.51 18.56
C GLU A 279 23.02 -12.97 18.92
N ASP A 280 21.82 -13.44 18.57
CA ASP A 280 21.38 -14.84 18.75
C ASP A 280 22.13 -15.81 17.80
N ASP A 281 22.40 -15.41 16.56
CA ASP A 281 23.27 -16.20 15.64
C ASP A 281 24.70 -16.27 16.21
N ARG A 282 25.23 -15.15 16.72
CA ARG A 282 26.55 -15.11 17.38
C ARG A 282 26.61 -15.99 18.62
N SER A 283 25.57 -16.01 19.47
CA SER A 283 25.53 -16.90 20.63
C SER A 283 25.48 -18.37 20.20
N ALA A 284 24.77 -18.71 19.13
CA ALA A 284 24.78 -20.07 18.57
C ALA A 284 26.17 -20.55 18.11
N TYR A 285 27.03 -19.66 17.62
CA TYR A 285 28.44 -20.00 17.29
C TYR A 285 29.41 -19.85 18.47
N ALA A 286 29.07 -19.09 19.52
CA ALA A 286 29.91 -18.93 20.70
C ALA A 286 29.93 -20.18 21.61
N VAL A 287 28.93 -21.07 21.49
CA VAL A 287 28.91 -22.37 22.20
C VAL A 287 29.79 -23.43 21.51
N ALA A 288 30.37 -23.11 20.35
CA ALA A 288 31.23 -24.02 19.58
C ALA A 288 32.74 -23.66 19.67
N GLY A 289 33.15 -23.00 20.75
CA GLY A 289 34.57 -22.84 21.10
C GLY A 289 35.04 -23.94 22.08
N PRO A 290 36.29 -24.41 21.96
CA PRO A 290 36.81 -25.63 22.61
C PRO A 290 36.72 -25.65 24.14
#